data_AF-A0ABD6BU74-F1
#
_entry.id   AF-A0ABD6BU74-F1
#
_cell.length_a   1.000
_cell.length_b   1.000
_cell.length_c   1.000
_cell.angle_alpha   90.00
_cell.angle_beta   90.00
_cell.angle_gamma   90.00
#
_symmetry.space_group_name_H-M   'P 1'
#
loop_
_entity.id
_entity.type
_entity.pdbx_description
1 polymer ?
#
loop_
_entity_poly.entity_id
_entity_poly.type
_entity_poly.pdbx_seq_one_letter_code
_entity_poly.pdbx_strand_id
1 'polypeptide(L)' 'MEKRQRVNTSIERQLRAALELAEDREVRYHIRESMQLLHLDDEE' A
#
# COMPACT_ATOMS: atom_id res chain seq x y z
N MET A 1 3.80 -15.11 -11.10
CA MET A 1 4.44 -13.81 -10.82
C MET A 1 3.61 -12.63 -11.31
N GLU A 2 3.17 -12.57 -12.58
CA GLU A 2 2.38 -11.43 -13.12
C GLU A 2 1.07 -11.11 -12.37
N LYS A 3 0.34 -12.14 -11.90
CA LYS A 3 -0.90 -11.92 -11.13
C LYS A 3 -0.63 -11.23 -9.78
N ARG A 4 0.43 -11.62 -9.06
CA ARG A 4 0.83 -11.01 -7.78
C ARG A 4 1.24 -9.55 -7.99
N GLN A 5 2.03 -9.29 -9.02
CA GLN A 5 2.48 -7.93 -9.36
C GLN A 5 1.31 -7.00 -9.75
N ARG A 6 0.32 -7.51 -10.51
CA ARG A 6 -0.91 -6.74 -10.82
C ARG A 6 -1.75 -6.46 -9.58
N VAL A 7 -1.86 -7.43 -8.67
CA VAL A 7 -2.57 -7.26 -7.39
C VAL A 7 -1.85 -6.23 -6.51
N ASN A 8 -0.52 -6.33 -6.36
CA ASN A 8 0.29 -5.36 -5.62
C ASN A 8 0.13 -3.95 -6.22
N THR A 9 0.18 -3.81 -7.55
CA THR A 9 -0.05 -2.51 -8.22
C THR A 9 -1.44 -1.92 -7.94
N SER A 10 -2.48 -2.77 -7.84
CA SER A 10 -3.84 -2.34 -7.52
C SER A 10 -3.96 -1.91 -6.06
N ILE A 11 -3.40 -2.70 -5.14
CA ILE A 11 -3.40 -2.43 -3.69
C ILE A 11 -2.63 -1.13 -3.40
N GLU A 12 -1.47 -0.92 -4.04
CA GLU A 12 -0.69 0.29 -3.87
C GLU A 12 -1.47 1.54 -4.30
N ARG A 13 -2.21 1.47 -5.42
CA ARG A 13 -3.09 2.55 -5.87
C ARG A 13 -4.18 2.87 -4.86
N GLN A 14 -4.79 1.85 -4.26
CA GLN A 14 -5.84 2.02 -3.25
C GLN A 14 -5.28 2.64 -1.96
N LEU A 15 -4.11 2.20 -1.52
CA LEU A 15 -3.43 2.76 -0.35
C LEU A 15 -3.06 4.23 -0.56
N ARG A 16 -2.57 4.60 -1.76
CA ARG A 16 -2.29 6.01 -2.10
C ARG A 16 -3.55 6.87 -2.04
N ALA A 17 -4.66 6.41 -2.63
CA ALA A 17 -5.94 7.11 -2.56
C ALA A 17 -6.46 7.25 -1.12
N ALA A 18 -6.33 6.20 -0.31
CA ALA A 18 -6.70 6.25 1.11
C ALA A 18 -5.82 7.24 1.89
N LEU A 19 -4.53 7.34 1.59
CA LEU A 19 -3.61 8.28 2.25
C LEU A 19 -3.95 9.74 1.96
N GLU A 20 -4.44 10.03 0.76
CA GLU A 20 -4.88 11.37 0.35
C GLU A 20 -6.16 11.81 1.06
N LEU A 21 -7.07 10.86 1.34
CA LEU A 21 -8.35 11.11 2.00
C LEU A 21 -8.28 11.04 3.53
N ALA A 22 -7.24 10.42 4.09
CA ALA A 22 -7.12 10.24 5.53
C ALA A 22 -6.75 11.56 6.24
N GLU A 23 -7.67 12.04 7.08
CA GLU A 23 -7.45 13.20 7.96
C GLU A 23 -6.75 12.80 9.27
N ASP A 24 -7.01 11.58 9.74
CA ASP A 24 -6.45 11.06 10.99
C ASP A 24 -4.98 10.64 10.84
N ARG A 25 -4.14 11.09 11.78
CA ARG A 25 -2.69 10.87 11.75
C ARG A 25 -2.30 9.40 11.93
N GLU A 26 -3.02 8.67 12.77
CA GLU A 26 -2.81 7.23 13.02
C GLU A 26 -3.20 6.41 11.79
N VAL A 27 -4.32 6.76 11.16
CA VAL A 27 -4.73 6.15 9.88
C VAL A 27 -3.68 6.37 8.80
N ARG A 28 -3.15 7.59 8.66
CA ARG A 28 -2.07 7.89 7.70
C ARG A 28 -0.78 7.12 7.99
N TYR A 29 -0.47 6.89 9.27
CA TYR A 29 0.69 6.11 9.68
C TYR A 29 0.56 4.65 9.21
N HIS A 30 -0.57 4.00 9.52
CA HIS A 30 -0.78 2.60 9.13
C HIS A 30 -0.91 2.39 7.62
N ILE A 31 -1.44 3.37 6.87
CA ILE A 31 -1.47 3.30 5.41
C ILE A 31 -0.05 3.31 4.84
N ARG A 32 0.85 4.16 5.37
CA ARG A 32 2.26 4.20 4.94
C ARG A 32 3.00 2.91 5.29
N GLU A 33 2.80 2.39 6.49
CA GLU A 33 3.36 1.11 6.92
C GLU A 33 2.90 -0.05 6.01
N SER A 34 1.60 -0.09 5.67
CA SER A 34 1.05 -1.09 4.74
C SER A 34 1.68 -1.01 3.35
N MET A 35 1.97 0.20 2.84
CA MET A 35 2.68 0.38 1.58
C MET A 35 4.13 -0.13 1.64
N GLN A 36 4.82 0.05 2.77
CA GLN A 36 6.19 -0.47 2.94
C GLN A 36 6.20 -2.00 2.94
N LEU A 37 5.26 -2.64 3.63
CA LEU A 37 5.13 -4.10 3.66
C LEU A 37 4.87 -4.69 2.28
N LEU A 38 4.09 -4.00 1.44
CA LEU A 38 3.77 -4.45 0.09
C LEU A 38 5.02 -4.59 -0.81
N HIS A 39 6.05 -3.78 -0.57
CA HIS A 39 7.32 -3.81 -1.33
C HIS A 39 8.35 -4.79 -0.76
N LEU A 40 8.25 -5.13 0.53
CA LEU A 40 9.12 -6.15 1.15
C LEU A 40 8.79 -7.56 0.63
N ASP A 41 7.53 -7.79 0.28
CA ASP A 41 7.03 -9.05 -0.28
C ASP A 41 7.51 -9.36 -1.72
N ASP A 42 8.14 -8.38 -2.39
CA ASP A 42 8.69 -8.49 -3.73
C ASP A 42 10.21 -8.78 -3.74
N GLU A 43 10.91 -8.73 -2.58
CA GLU A 43 12.36 -8.98 -2.44
C GLU A 43 12.74 -10.43 -2.02
N GLU A 44 11.78 -11.34 -1.86
CA GLU A 44 11.98 -12.77 -1.53
C GLU A 44 11.77 -13.71 -2.73
#